data_AF-A0A316QK56-F1
#
_entry.id   AF-A0A316QK56-F1
#
_cell.length_a   1.000
_cell.length_b   1.000
_cell.length_c   1.000
_cell.angle_alpha   90.00
_cell.angle_beta   90.00
_cell.angle_gamma   90.00
#
_symmetry.space_group_name_H-M   'P 1'
#
loop_
_entity.id
_entity.type
_entity.pdbx_description
1 polymer ?
#
loop_
_entity_poly.entity_id
_entity_poly.type
_entity_poly.pdbx_seq_one_letter_code
_entity_poly.pdbx_strand_id
1 'polypeptide(L)'
;MKKILGKLAAGGVALGLCLSVAACNVGGISDGSSTSSGTAQAAANTYLVLDINPTVELLVSEGKVVGVKAGNDDAGVLLSGEDLTGLTVEQASEKIVALAEKMGYLNDGNKKIKITVVSDDAGKAQEMENAAKAGAEKGSEKAEVNSAPRSRDERTVKKLQAENPELYKDLTPAKVRLIEAIMQYDGTMTYEKGAAMKVSELAELLEDLADEYEDLVSDELEDKFENRYDEAKAETERKIAAVYGEEYLAAWDKYTALETAFELLEDKAENVSLSDEDIQAILALLGIEDKALISENGAVTPDSVDDYLDKHFDDDSDENEEKEEAIEDILDKYDEDEYVLTEADLAALSEAWGETLSFATLEEAEEFIDDKEDELDEMKDAIELTKEQKAEIKALKEELKNLKKQIREEMKSEIDAAKEELRRQKEERLA
;
A
#
# COMPACT_ATOMS: atom_id res chain seq x y z
N MET A 1 15.82 22.01 5.31
CA MET A 1 15.87 20.67 4.67
C MET A 1 15.56 19.61 5.72
N LYS A 2 14.38 19.75 6.32
CA LYS A 2 13.61 18.72 6.99
C LYS A 2 12.36 18.70 6.09
N LYS A 3 12.18 17.69 5.27
CA LYS A 3 10.97 17.50 4.45
C LYS A 3 10.43 16.11 4.83
N ILE A 4 9.12 16.05 5.05
CA ILE A 4 8.26 14.87 5.09
C ILE A 4 8.31 14.06 6.39
N LEU A 5 7.48 14.44 7.36
CA LEU A 5 6.98 13.56 8.44
C LEU A 5 5.73 14.22 9.06
N GLY A 6 4.69 14.38 8.25
CA GLY A 6 3.43 15.06 8.62
C GLY A 6 2.26 14.73 7.69
N LYS A 7 2.21 13.54 7.08
CA LYS A 7 0.98 13.06 6.41
C LYS A 7 0.39 11.94 7.26
N LEU A 8 -0.43 12.29 8.26
CA LEU A 8 -1.20 11.30 9.05
C LEU A 8 -2.60 11.74 9.48
N ALA A 9 -3.02 12.95 9.16
CA ALA A 9 -4.42 13.31 9.25
C ALA A 9 -5.03 13.27 7.83
N ALA A 10 -6.19 12.61 7.77
CA ALA A 10 -7.08 12.39 6.63
C ALA A 10 -6.61 11.64 5.33
N GLY A 11 -5.33 11.29 5.16
CA GLY A 11 -4.93 10.35 4.09
C GLY A 11 -5.45 8.91 4.28
N GLY A 12 -6.16 8.39 3.26
CA GLY A 12 -6.82 7.09 3.22
C GLY A 12 -6.00 5.97 3.85
N VAL A 13 -6.54 5.35 4.91
CA VAL A 13 -5.86 4.22 5.53
C VAL A 13 -6.20 2.97 4.74
N ALA A 14 -5.35 2.69 3.74
CA ALA A 14 -5.33 1.43 3.00
C ALA A 14 -5.63 0.29 3.97
N LEU A 15 -6.76 -0.39 3.76
CA LEU A 15 -7.29 -1.36 4.73
C LEU A 15 -6.41 -2.61 4.85
N GLY A 16 -5.19 -2.63 4.31
CA GLY A 16 -4.07 -3.47 4.75
C GLY A 16 -4.28 -4.95 4.49
N LEU A 17 -5.06 -5.27 3.44
CA LEU A 17 -5.21 -6.62 2.91
C LEU A 17 -4.83 -6.72 1.43
N CYS A 18 -4.49 -5.62 0.77
CA CYS A 18 -4.13 -5.62 -0.64
C CYS A 18 -2.72 -6.22 -0.77
N LEU A 19 -2.70 -7.43 -1.32
CA LEU A 19 -1.54 -7.90 -2.04
C LEU A 19 -1.63 -7.21 -3.40
N SER A 20 -0.67 -6.40 -3.79
CA SER A 20 -0.56 -5.97 -5.19
C SER A 20 0.15 -7.08 -5.95
N VAL A 21 -0.58 -7.72 -6.87
CA VAL A 21 -0.01 -8.67 -7.83
C VAL A 21 -0.29 -8.10 -9.20
N ALA A 22 0.75 -7.66 -9.92
CA ALA A 22 0.56 -7.16 -11.27
C ALA A 22 -0.04 -8.28 -12.15
N ALA A 23 -1.32 -8.13 -12.49
CA ALA A 23 -2.05 -9.03 -13.36
C ALA A 23 -1.54 -8.87 -14.80
N CYS A 24 -0.53 -9.66 -15.18
CA CYS A 24 -0.20 -9.83 -16.58
C CYS A 24 -1.36 -10.57 -17.28
N ASN A 25 -2.11 -9.81 -18.10
CA ASN A 25 -2.85 -10.22 -19.30
C ASN A 25 -4.40 -10.31 -19.19
N VAL A 26 -5.08 -9.17 -19.38
CA VAL A 26 -6.51 -9.13 -19.76
C VAL A 26 -6.63 -9.30 -21.28
N GLY A 27 -6.75 -10.56 -21.73
CA GLY A 27 -7.25 -10.89 -23.06
C GLY A 27 -8.77 -10.90 -23.06
N GLY A 28 -9.38 -9.87 -23.66
CA GLY A 28 -10.83 -9.72 -23.78
C GLY A 28 -11.57 -10.92 -24.40
N ILE A 29 -12.85 -11.01 -24.02
CA ILE A 29 -13.84 -11.98 -24.49
C ILE A 29 -13.81 -12.13 -26.02
N SER A 30 -13.46 -13.33 -26.51
CA SER A 30 -13.95 -13.81 -27.82
C SER A 30 -14.05 -15.34 -27.85
N ASP A 31 -15.12 -15.80 -28.49
CA ASP A 31 -15.61 -17.17 -28.54
C ASP A 31 -14.60 -18.20 -29.09
N GLY A 32 -14.54 -19.36 -28.42
CA GLY A 32 -14.41 -20.66 -29.08
C GLY A 32 -13.02 -21.12 -29.56
N SER A 33 -12.62 -22.28 -29.03
CA SER A 33 -11.59 -23.21 -29.53
C SER A 33 -10.12 -22.95 -29.15
N SER A 34 -9.70 -23.68 -28.10
CA SER A 34 -8.42 -24.40 -27.97
C SER A 34 -7.23 -23.99 -28.84
N THR A 35 -6.27 -23.30 -28.24
CA THR A 35 -4.90 -23.82 -27.97
C THR A 35 -4.22 -22.88 -26.99
N SER A 36 -4.02 -23.34 -25.76
CA SER A 36 -3.28 -22.62 -24.72
C SER A 36 -1.80 -22.59 -25.07
N SER A 37 -1.33 -21.45 -25.55
CA SER A 37 0.06 -21.03 -25.47
C SER A 37 0.11 -19.61 -24.91
N GLY A 38 -0.42 -19.44 -23.71
CA GLY A 38 -0.01 -18.35 -22.83
C GLY A 38 1.28 -18.77 -22.14
N THR A 39 2.29 -17.92 -22.16
CA THR A 39 3.46 -18.05 -21.29
C THR A 39 2.94 -18.10 -19.86
N ALA A 40 3.16 -19.22 -19.17
CA ALA A 40 2.79 -19.35 -17.77
C ALA A 40 3.56 -18.31 -16.95
N GLN A 41 2.85 -17.48 -16.17
CA GLN A 41 3.43 -16.77 -15.03
C GLN A 41 4.19 -17.82 -14.21
N ALA A 42 5.46 -17.58 -13.89
CA ALA A 42 6.22 -18.54 -13.11
C ALA A 42 5.71 -18.51 -11.67
N ALA A 43 5.06 -19.58 -11.21
CA ALA A 43 4.49 -19.67 -9.86
C ALA A 43 5.52 -19.32 -8.75
N ALA A 44 5.08 -18.53 -7.77
CA ALA A 44 5.88 -18.17 -6.61
C ALA A 44 6.38 -19.43 -5.89
N ASN A 45 7.68 -19.47 -5.60
CA ASN A 45 8.30 -20.61 -4.92
C ASN A 45 9.09 -20.23 -3.67
N THR A 46 9.17 -18.93 -3.38
CA THR A 46 9.88 -18.39 -2.24
C THR A 46 9.05 -17.28 -1.61
N TYR A 47 8.96 -17.31 -0.28
CA TYR A 47 8.30 -16.30 0.52
C TYR A 47 9.34 -15.57 1.37
N LEU A 48 9.36 -14.25 1.27
CA LEU A 48 10.34 -13.38 1.93
C LEU A 48 9.60 -12.39 2.83
N VAL A 49 10.15 -12.09 3.99
CA VAL A 49 9.58 -11.11 4.92
C VAL A 49 10.69 -10.20 5.43
N LEU A 50 10.44 -8.89 5.35
CA LEU A 50 11.26 -7.83 5.92
C LEU A 50 10.53 -7.20 7.11
N ASP A 51 11.07 -7.40 8.30
CA ASP A 51 10.56 -6.87 9.55
C ASP A 51 11.47 -5.72 10.05
N ILE A 52 11.10 -4.48 9.74
CA ILE A 52 11.78 -3.23 10.17
C ILE A 52 11.03 -2.56 11.34
N ASN A 53 9.75 -2.94 11.51
CA ASN A 53 8.68 -2.20 12.20
C ASN A 53 8.42 -0.88 11.46
N PRO A 54 8.01 -0.97 10.18
CA PRO A 54 6.93 -1.81 9.60
C PRO A 54 7.33 -3.22 9.09
N THR A 55 6.35 -4.00 8.63
CA THR A 55 6.52 -5.41 8.18
C THR A 55 6.03 -5.61 6.75
N VAL A 56 6.94 -5.94 5.82
CA VAL A 56 6.62 -6.20 4.40
C VAL A 56 6.82 -7.68 4.08
N GLU A 57 5.91 -8.28 3.32
CA GLU A 57 5.97 -9.68 2.89
C GLU A 57 5.98 -9.75 1.35
N LEU A 58 6.82 -10.59 0.76
CA LEU A 58 7.07 -10.68 -0.67
C LEU A 58 6.91 -12.12 -1.14
N LEU A 59 6.19 -12.30 -2.25
CA LEU A 59 6.17 -13.52 -3.04
C LEU A 59 7.23 -13.39 -4.14
N VAL A 60 8.07 -14.42 -4.28
CA VAL A 60 9.22 -14.39 -5.18
C VAL A 60 9.19 -15.61 -6.09
N SER A 61 9.34 -15.34 -7.38
CA SER A 61 9.52 -16.34 -8.43
C SER A 61 10.74 -16.00 -9.27
N GLU A 62 11.56 -17.01 -9.55
CA GLU A 62 12.79 -16.85 -10.35
C GLU A 62 13.72 -15.69 -9.91
N GLY A 63 13.69 -15.33 -8.62
CA GLY A 63 14.48 -14.23 -8.06
C GLY A 63 13.88 -12.83 -8.20
N LYS A 64 12.69 -12.73 -8.80
CA LYS A 64 11.89 -11.51 -8.95
C LYS A 64 10.68 -11.53 -8.02
N VAL A 65 10.27 -10.36 -7.58
CA VAL A 65 9.02 -10.16 -6.83
C VAL A 65 7.84 -10.35 -7.79
N VAL A 66 6.90 -11.19 -7.39
CA VAL A 66 5.64 -11.43 -8.10
C VAL A 66 4.42 -11.04 -7.28
N GLY A 67 4.61 -10.66 -6.02
CA GLY A 67 3.53 -10.12 -5.19
C GLY A 67 4.07 -9.48 -3.92
N VAL A 68 3.39 -8.44 -3.45
CA VAL A 68 3.79 -7.63 -2.30
C VAL A 68 2.63 -7.54 -1.32
N LYS A 69 2.89 -7.73 -0.03
CA LYS A 69 1.88 -7.62 1.03
C LYS A 69 2.35 -6.72 2.16
N ALA A 70 1.50 -5.78 2.56
CA ALA A 70 1.63 -5.11 3.85
C ALA A 70 1.31 -6.07 5.00
N GLY A 71 2.31 -6.45 5.80
CA GLY A 71 2.14 -7.33 6.95
C GLY A 71 1.56 -6.62 8.19
N ASN A 72 1.53 -5.29 8.19
CA ASN A 72 0.86 -4.44 9.18
C ASN A 72 0.49 -3.06 8.59
N ASP A 73 -0.29 -2.28 9.33
CA ASP A 73 -0.79 -0.97 8.87
C ASP A 73 0.35 0.01 8.53
N ASP A 74 1.40 0.05 9.35
CA ASP A 74 2.59 0.86 9.08
C ASP A 74 3.28 0.46 7.76
N ALA A 75 3.17 -0.81 7.35
CA ALA A 75 3.68 -1.25 6.06
C ALA A 75 2.77 -0.86 4.90
N GLY A 76 1.46 -0.70 5.14
CA GLY A 76 0.56 -0.15 4.13
C GLY A 76 0.95 1.29 3.81
N VAL A 77 1.17 2.10 4.84
CA VAL A 77 1.67 3.48 4.70
C VAL A 77 3.06 3.51 4.04
N LEU A 78 3.96 2.60 4.44
CA LEU A 78 5.29 2.49 3.82
C LEU A 78 5.24 2.19 2.32
N LEU A 79 4.26 1.40 1.88
CA LEU A 79 4.14 0.90 0.50
C LEU A 79 3.15 1.71 -0.35
N SER A 80 2.58 2.79 0.19
CA SER A 80 1.60 3.60 -0.51
C SER A 80 2.22 4.23 -1.76
N GLY A 81 1.60 4.00 -2.93
CA GLY A 81 2.10 4.49 -4.23
C GLY A 81 3.34 3.75 -4.75
N GLU A 82 3.74 2.62 -4.14
CA GLU A 82 4.98 1.93 -4.51
C GLU A 82 4.71 0.60 -5.21
N ASP A 83 5.12 0.46 -6.48
CA ASP A 83 5.24 -0.85 -7.12
C ASP A 83 6.63 -1.46 -6.89
N LEU A 84 6.65 -2.71 -6.43
CA LEU A 84 7.85 -3.52 -6.24
C LEU A 84 7.83 -4.79 -7.08
N THR A 85 6.76 -5.04 -7.85
CA THR A 85 6.61 -6.20 -8.71
C THR A 85 7.67 -6.16 -9.82
N GLY A 86 8.15 -7.34 -10.24
CA GLY A 86 9.19 -7.44 -11.27
C GLY A 86 10.62 -7.10 -10.80
N LEU A 87 10.78 -6.38 -9.67
CA LEU A 87 12.07 -6.08 -9.08
C LEU A 87 12.78 -7.35 -8.59
N THR A 88 14.11 -7.35 -8.63
CA THR A 88 14.87 -8.39 -7.94
C THR A 88 14.71 -8.25 -6.43
N VAL A 89 14.90 -9.35 -5.68
CA VAL A 89 14.85 -9.33 -4.22
C VAL A 89 15.80 -8.29 -3.60
N GLU A 90 16.97 -8.07 -4.21
CA GLU A 90 17.93 -7.06 -3.76
C GLU A 90 17.36 -5.65 -3.95
N GLN A 91 16.84 -5.33 -5.14
CA GLN A 91 16.24 -4.02 -5.43
C GLN A 91 15.02 -3.73 -4.56
N ALA A 92 14.10 -4.68 -4.43
CA ALA A 92 12.92 -4.52 -3.58
C ALA A 92 13.32 -4.29 -2.11
N SER A 93 14.31 -5.04 -1.61
CA SER A 93 14.79 -4.86 -0.23
C SER A 93 15.49 -3.51 -0.02
N GLU A 94 16.25 -3.04 -1.01
CA GLU A 94 16.87 -1.71 -1.01
C GLU A 94 15.82 -0.60 -0.94
N LYS A 95 14.80 -0.66 -1.81
CA LYS A 95 13.72 0.32 -1.87
C LYS A 95 12.90 0.35 -0.57
N ILE A 96 12.48 -0.82 -0.06
CA ILE A 96 11.75 -0.94 1.22
C ILE A 96 12.54 -0.31 2.39
N VAL A 97 13.85 -0.57 2.46
CA VAL A 97 14.68 -0.06 3.56
C VAL A 97 14.95 1.43 3.44
N ALA A 98 15.16 1.94 2.22
CA ALA A 98 15.32 3.37 1.97
C ALA A 98 14.04 4.14 2.36
N LEU A 99 12.87 3.64 1.98
CA LEU A 99 11.58 4.20 2.37
C LEU A 99 11.40 4.17 3.90
N ALA A 100 11.76 3.06 4.54
CA ALA A 100 11.63 2.94 5.99
C ALA A 100 12.54 3.94 6.72
N GLU A 101 13.73 4.24 6.19
CA GLU A 101 14.57 5.31 6.72
C GLU A 101 13.98 6.70 6.46
N LYS A 102 13.52 6.96 5.23
CA LYS A 102 12.89 8.23 4.82
C LYS A 102 11.72 8.58 5.75
N MET A 103 10.86 7.60 6.03
CA MET A 103 9.66 7.75 6.87
C MET A 103 9.94 7.62 8.38
N GLY A 104 11.22 7.53 8.78
CA GLY A 104 11.62 7.52 10.18
C GLY A 104 11.39 6.20 10.92
N TYR A 105 10.89 5.15 10.27
CA TYR A 105 10.76 3.82 10.85
C TYR A 105 12.12 3.16 11.13
N LEU A 106 13.12 3.43 10.28
CA LEU A 106 14.52 3.08 10.50
C LEU A 106 15.32 4.35 10.84
N ASN A 107 15.94 4.39 12.02
CA ASN A 107 16.66 5.57 12.49
C ASN A 107 17.73 5.18 13.54
N ASP A 108 18.39 6.17 14.15
CA ASP A 108 19.45 5.90 15.13
C ASP A 108 18.98 5.16 16.40
N GLY A 109 17.70 5.25 16.73
CA GLY A 109 17.05 4.50 17.80
C GLY A 109 16.47 3.14 17.38
N ASN A 110 16.17 2.96 16.09
CA ASN A 110 15.68 1.70 15.51
C ASN A 110 16.46 1.31 14.26
N LYS A 111 17.48 0.46 14.43
CA LYS A 111 18.37 0.02 13.35
C LYS A 111 18.08 -1.38 12.84
N LYS A 112 17.23 -2.14 13.54
CA LYS A 112 17.17 -3.60 13.37
C LYS A 112 16.23 -3.98 12.24
N ILE A 113 16.78 -4.69 11.28
CA ILE A 113 16.01 -5.29 10.19
C ILE A 113 16.06 -6.79 10.36
N LYS A 114 14.91 -7.44 10.32
CA LYS A 114 14.82 -8.88 10.42
C LYS A 114 14.30 -9.49 9.15
N ILE A 115 15.10 -10.39 8.57
CA ILE A 115 14.78 -11.04 7.30
C ILE A 115 14.43 -12.50 7.57
N THR A 116 13.29 -12.93 7.03
CA THR A 116 12.85 -14.32 7.04
C THR A 116 12.59 -14.79 5.62
N VAL A 117 13.24 -15.88 5.20
CA VAL A 117 13.05 -16.47 3.86
C VAL A 117 12.57 -17.91 3.99
N VAL A 118 11.61 -18.29 3.16
CA VAL A 118 11.01 -19.63 3.12
C VAL A 118 11.02 -20.13 1.68
N SER A 119 11.68 -21.26 1.44
CA SER A 119 11.62 -21.98 0.16
C SER A 119 11.71 -23.48 0.43
N ASP A 120 11.24 -24.31 -0.52
CA ASP A 120 11.48 -25.74 -0.49
C ASP A 120 12.96 -26.10 -0.73
N ASP A 121 13.71 -25.20 -1.37
CA ASP A 121 15.14 -25.37 -1.64
C ASP A 121 15.96 -24.48 -0.70
N ALA A 122 16.74 -25.11 0.17
CA ALA A 122 17.58 -24.40 1.14
C ALA A 122 18.68 -23.55 0.48
N GLY A 123 19.15 -23.93 -0.72
CA GLY A 123 20.09 -23.14 -1.51
C GLY A 123 19.44 -21.87 -2.03
N LYS A 124 18.24 -21.97 -2.61
CA LYS A 124 17.45 -20.80 -3.05
C LYS A 124 17.08 -19.90 -1.87
N ALA A 125 16.66 -20.47 -0.74
CA ALA A 125 16.38 -19.68 0.46
C ALA A 125 17.60 -18.86 0.91
N GLN A 126 18.79 -19.49 0.91
CA GLN A 126 20.04 -18.81 1.28
C GLN A 126 20.44 -17.74 0.26
N GLU A 127 20.25 -18.00 -1.02
CA GLU A 127 20.50 -17.05 -2.11
C GLU A 127 19.62 -15.80 -1.95
N MET A 128 18.31 -15.99 -1.80
CA MET A 128 17.36 -14.90 -1.60
C MET A 128 17.59 -14.15 -0.29
N GLU A 129 17.99 -14.85 0.78
CA GLU A 129 18.36 -14.21 2.04
C GLU A 129 19.59 -13.31 1.88
N ASN A 130 20.58 -13.74 1.10
CA ASN A 130 21.78 -12.94 0.84
C ASN A 130 21.44 -11.73 -0.05
N ALA A 131 20.59 -11.90 -1.07
CA ALA A 131 20.11 -10.80 -1.89
C ALA A 131 19.35 -9.76 -1.06
N ALA A 132 18.44 -10.21 -0.19
CA ALA A 132 17.67 -9.32 0.67
C ALA A 132 18.55 -8.56 1.68
N LYS A 133 19.58 -9.22 2.24
CA LYS A 133 20.59 -8.56 3.09
C LYS A 133 21.36 -7.49 2.33
N ALA A 134 21.85 -7.82 1.14
CA ALA A 134 22.62 -6.89 0.32
C ALA A 134 21.77 -5.66 -0.03
N GLY A 135 20.50 -5.86 -0.39
CA GLY A 135 19.56 -4.78 -0.65
C GLY A 135 19.32 -3.92 0.58
N ALA A 136 19.04 -4.54 1.73
CA ALA A 136 18.84 -3.83 2.99
C ALA A 136 20.06 -3.00 3.42
N GLU A 137 21.28 -3.52 3.24
CA GLU A 137 22.53 -2.80 3.53
C GLU A 137 22.75 -1.62 2.56
N LYS A 138 22.30 -1.73 1.30
CA LYS A 138 22.34 -0.63 0.33
C LYS A 138 21.31 0.45 0.62
N GLY A 139 20.10 0.06 1.01
CA GLY A 139 19.00 0.98 1.29
C GLY A 139 19.26 1.88 2.49
N SER A 140 20.10 1.45 3.44
CA SER A 140 20.50 2.27 4.59
C SER A 140 21.82 1.83 5.22
N GLU A 141 22.74 2.78 5.41
CA GLU A 141 23.96 2.56 6.21
C GLU A 141 23.67 2.30 7.71
N LYS A 142 22.45 2.64 8.17
CA LYS A 142 22.02 2.41 9.56
C LYS A 142 21.50 1.00 9.79
N ALA A 143 21.25 0.23 8.74
CA ALA A 143 20.65 -1.09 8.83
C ALA A 143 21.53 -2.10 9.59
N GLU A 144 21.00 -2.66 10.67
CA GLU A 144 21.53 -3.80 11.40
C GLU A 144 20.71 -5.05 11.05
N VAL A 145 21.11 -5.71 9.98
CA VAL A 145 20.38 -6.87 9.44
C VAL A 145 20.63 -8.12 10.27
N ASN A 146 19.56 -8.74 10.75
CA ASN A 146 19.59 -9.99 11.50
C ASN A 146 18.65 -11.03 10.86
N SER A 147 19.21 -12.18 10.51
CA SER A 147 18.40 -13.32 10.07
C SER A 147 18.05 -14.19 11.26
N ALA A 148 16.84 -14.04 11.77
CA ALA A 148 16.30 -14.91 12.80
C ALA A 148 14.80 -15.06 12.60
N PRO A 149 14.14 -16.11 13.11
CA PRO A 149 12.69 -16.22 13.15
C PRO A 149 12.08 -15.41 14.31
N ARG A 150 10.80 -15.00 14.25
CA ARG A 150 10.14 -14.26 15.34
C ARG A 150 9.86 -15.15 16.55
N SER A 151 9.93 -14.53 17.73
CA SER A 151 9.66 -15.24 18.97
C SER A 151 8.22 -15.75 19.05
N ARG A 152 7.26 -15.09 18.39
CA ARG A 152 5.87 -15.56 18.29
C ARG A 152 5.81 -16.87 17.51
N ASP A 153 6.37 -16.88 16.30
CA ASP A 153 6.35 -18.01 15.40
C ASP A 153 7.05 -19.22 16.03
N GLU A 154 8.19 -19.00 16.70
CA GLU A 154 8.87 -20.04 17.48
C GLU A 154 7.99 -20.61 18.61
N ARG A 155 7.23 -19.76 19.31
CA ARG A 155 6.29 -20.22 20.35
C ARG A 155 5.16 -21.04 19.74
N THR A 156 4.63 -20.62 18.58
CA THR A 156 3.59 -21.34 17.84
C THR A 156 4.07 -22.72 17.42
N VAL A 157 5.25 -22.82 16.81
CA VAL A 157 5.84 -24.11 16.42
C VAL A 157 6.02 -25.03 17.64
N LYS A 158 6.63 -24.53 18.72
CA LYS A 158 6.84 -25.33 19.94
C LYS A 158 5.52 -25.83 20.54
N LYS A 159 4.47 -25.00 20.51
CA LYS A 159 3.14 -25.37 20.97
C LYS A 159 2.54 -26.48 20.10
N LEU A 160 2.53 -26.30 18.78
CA LEU A 160 1.98 -27.27 17.84
C LEU A 160 2.74 -28.60 17.86
N GLN A 161 4.08 -28.57 17.89
CA GLN A 161 4.91 -29.76 18.03
C GLN A 161 4.71 -30.49 19.36
N ALA A 162 4.39 -29.78 20.45
CA ALA A 162 4.05 -30.42 21.72
C ALA A 162 2.66 -31.09 21.67
N GLU A 163 1.72 -30.53 20.91
CA GLU A 163 0.36 -31.06 20.73
C GLU A 163 0.34 -32.29 19.82
N ASN A 164 1.07 -32.26 18.69
CA ASN A 164 1.18 -33.38 17.77
C ASN A 164 2.58 -33.43 17.10
N PRO A 165 3.58 -34.08 17.73
CA PRO A 165 4.96 -34.08 17.26
C PRO A 165 5.14 -34.63 15.85
N GLU A 166 4.39 -35.67 15.48
CA GLU A 166 4.55 -36.33 14.18
C GLU A 166 3.98 -35.49 13.03
N LEU A 167 2.85 -34.83 13.25
CA LEU A 167 2.21 -33.97 12.25
C LEU A 167 3.04 -32.71 11.97
N TYR A 168 3.63 -32.12 13.00
CA TYR A 168 4.33 -30.83 12.92
C TYR A 168 5.85 -30.94 12.97
N LYS A 169 6.42 -32.13 12.74
CA LYS A 169 7.86 -32.37 12.82
C LYS A 169 8.67 -31.48 11.87
N ASP A 170 8.11 -31.19 10.69
CA ASP A 170 8.73 -30.39 9.63
C ASP A 170 8.23 -28.93 9.63
N LEU A 171 7.42 -28.55 10.63
CA LEU A 171 6.91 -27.20 10.76
C LEU A 171 8.02 -26.27 11.26
N THR A 172 8.31 -25.23 10.49
CA THR A 172 9.27 -24.18 10.85
C THR A 172 8.54 -22.88 11.20
N PRO A 173 9.17 -21.97 11.97
CA PRO A 173 8.57 -20.66 12.28
C PRO A 173 8.22 -19.88 11.00
N ALA A 174 9.08 -19.99 9.99
CA ALA A 174 8.92 -19.34 8.71
C ALA A 174 7.71 -19.91 7.94
N LYS A 175 7.53 -21.24 7.94
CA LYS A 175 6.36 -21.89 7.34
C LYS A 175 5.06 -21.57 8.09
N VAL A 176 5.10 -21.43 9.41
CA VAL A 176 3.94 -20.95 10.20
C VAL A 176 3.46 -19.61 9.71
N ARG A 177 4.39 -18.69 9.41
CA ARG A 177 4.04 -17.36 8.94
C ARG A 177 3.32 -17.36 7.59
N LEU A 178 3.83 -18.15 6.64
CA LEU A 178 3.17 -18.35 5.34
C LEU A 178 1.76 -18.95 5.51
N ILE A 179 1.59 -19.93 6.39
CA ILE A 179 0.27 -20.50 6.69
C ILE A 179 -0.67 -19.45 7.31
N GLU A 180 -0.19 -18.65 8.27
CA GLU A 180 -0.98 -17.58 8.87
C GLU A 180 -1.37 -16.50 7.84
N ALA A 181 -0.50 -16.20 6.85
CA ALA A 181 -0.82 -15.30 5.76
C ALA A 181 -1.96 -15.85 4.88
N ILE A 182 -1.92 -17.13 4.52
CA ILE A 182 -3.02 -17.79 3.78
C ILE A 182 -4.32 -17.81 4.58
N MET A 183 -4.27 -18.04 5.89
CA MET A 183 -5.46 -18.01 6.76
C MET A 183 -6.17 -16.64 6.75
N GLN A 184 -5.48 -15.57 6.38
CA GLN A 184 -6.11 -14.26 6.21
C GLN A 184 -7.04 -14.22 5.01
N TYR A 185 -6.72 -14.94 3.92
CA TYR A 185 -7.54 -15.01 2.71
C TYR A 185 -8.48 -16.23 2.72
N ASP A 186 -8.03 -17.40 3.16
CA ASP A 186 -8.83 -18.64 3.22
C ASP A 186 -9.17 -19.01 4.67
N GLY A 187 -10.41 -18.75 5.08
CA GLY A 187 -10.92 -19.13 6.41
C GLY A 187 -10.97 -20.64 6.67
N THR A 188 -10.82 -21.48 5.63
CA THR A 188 -10.77 -22.94 5.77
C THR A 188 -9.35 -23.47 5.99
N MET A 189 -8.32 -22.64 5.80
CA MET A 189 -6.92 -23.01 6.03
C MET A 189 -6.68 -23.27 7.52
N THR A 190 -5.90 -24.32 7.82
CA THR A 190 -5.52 -24.68 9.19
C THR A 190 -4.03 -25.01 9.25
N TYR A 191 -3.43 -24.93 10.44
CA TYR A 191 -2.05 -25.37 10.64
C TYR A 191 -1.81 -26.81 10.19
N GLU A 192 -2.77 -27.71 10.40
CA GLU A 192 -2.68 -29.11 9.98
C GLU A 192 -2.61 -29.24 8.45
N LYS A 193 -3.51 -28.56 7.73
CA LYS A 193 -3.51 -28.54 6.26
C LYS A 193 -2.19 -27.97 5.73
N GLY A 194 -1.80 -26.79 6.22
CA GLY A 194 -0.61 -26.11 5.75
C GLY A 194 0.69 -26.84 6.11
N ALA A 195 0.75 -27.53 7.25
CA ALA A 195 1.92 -28.33 7.62
C ALA A 195 2.18 -29.47 6.61
N ALA A 196 1.13 -30.04 6.02
CA ALA A 196 1.21 -31.14 5.06
C ALA A 196 1.59 -30.69 3.63
N MET A 197 1.44 -29.41 3.30
CA MET A 197 1.79 -28.83 2.00
C MET A 197 3.27 -28.48 1.90
N LYS A 198 3.83 -28.40 0.70
CA LYS A 198 5.16 -27.82 0.46
C LYS A 198 5.14 -26.29 0.58
N VAL A 199 6.30 -25.67 0.70
CA VAL A 199 6.40 -24.20 0.72
C VAL A 199 5.98 -23.62 -0.63
N SER A 200 6.40 -24.22 -1.75
CA SER A 200 5.97 -23.80 -3.09
C SER A 200 4.46 -23.87 -3.24
N GLU A 201 3.83 -24.98 -2.86
CA GLU A 201 2.37 -25.15 -2.91
C GLU A 201 1.63 -24.12 -2.03
N LEU A 202 2.22 -23.70 -0.90
CA LEU A 202 1.67 -22.66 -0.05
C LEU A 202 1.86 -21.26 -0.65
N ALA A 203 3.01 -21.00 -1.27
CA ALA A 203 3.30 -19.72 -1.91
C ALA A 203 2.41 -19.50 -3.14
N GLU A 204 2.28 -20.53 -3.99
CA GLU A 204 1.36 -20.56 -5.14
C GLU A 204 -0.10 -20.40 -4.69
N LEU A 205 -0.52 -21.10 -3.62
CA LEU A 205 -1.87 -20.90 -3.07
C LEU A 205 -2.09 -19.46 -2.55
N LEU A 206 -1.07 -18.84 -1.96
CA LEU A 206 -1.18 -17.46 -1.47
C LEU A 206 -1.27 -16.47 -2.63
N GLU A 207 -0.50 -16.69 -3.70
CA GLU A 207 -0.55 -15.94 -4.96
C GLU A 207 -1.94 -16.06 -5.58
N ASP A 208 -2.40 -17.27 -5.86
CA ASP A 208 -3.74 -17.53 -6.43
C ASP A 208 -4.86 -16.88 -5.60
N LEU A 209 -4.78 -16.97 -4.27
CA LEU A 209 -5.78 -16.38 -3.38
C LEU A 209 -5.75 -14.85 -3.38
N ALA A 210 -4.59 -14.26 -3.59
CA ALA A 210 -4.41 -12.82 -3.70
C ALA A 210 -5.00 -12.30 -5.01
N ASP A 211 -4.68 -12.94 -6.13
CA ASP A 211 -5.23 -12.60 -7.45
C ASP A 211 -6.76 -12.71 -7.45
N GLU A 212 -7.30 -13.80 -6.89
CA GLU A 212 -8.75 -13.98 -6.75
C GLU A 212 -9.39 -12.96 -5.81
N TYR A 213 -8.62 -12.38 -4.88
CA TYR A 213 -9.09 -11.35 -3.96
C TYR A 213 -9.12 -10.00 -4.67
N GLU A 214 -8.07 -9.65 -5.39
CA GLU A 214 -7.97 -8.45 -6.24
C GLU A 214 -9.12 -8.39 -7.25
N ASP A 215 -9.40 -9.48 -7.96
CA ASP A 215 -10.52 -9.57 -8.91
C ASP A 215 -11.91 -9.35 -8.27
N LEU A 216 -12.05 -9.52 -6.96
CA LEU A 216 -13.33 -9.44 -6.23
C LEU A 216 -13.48 -8.17 -5.40
N VAL A 217 -12.37 -7.52 -5.06
CA VAL A 217 -12.37 -6.21 -4.41
C VAL A 217 -12.43 -5.17 -5.51
N SER A 218 -13.65 -4.83 -5.94
CA SER A 218 -13.86 -3.64 -6.75
C SER A 218 -13.52 -2.39 -5.94
N ASP A 219 -13.07 -1.32 -6.59
CA ASP A 219 -12.86 0.00 -5.99
C ASP A 219 -14.06 0.43 -5.15
N GLU A 220 -15.31 0.21 -5.63
CA GLU A 220 -16.54 0.51 -4.87
C GLU A 220 -16.63 -0.21 -3.52
N LEU A 221 -16.10 -1.43 -3.42
CA LEU A 221 -16.09 -2.23 -2.20
C LEU A 221 -14.99 -1.75 -1.23
N GLU A 222 -13.82 -1.44 -1.77
CA GLU A 222 -12.70 -0.87 -1.02
C GLU A 222 -13.11 0.49 -0.44
N ASP A 223 -13.56 1.41 -1.30
CA ASP A 223 -14.09 2.73 -0.94
C ASP A 223 -15.14 2.64 0.16
N LYS A 224 -16.08 1.71 0.07
CA LYS A 224 -17.14 1.54 1.08
C LYS A 224 -16.56 1.27 2.47
N PHE A 225 -15.54 0.43 2.58
CA PHE A 225 -14.97 0.05 3.87
C PHE A 225 -13.93 1.05 4.36
N GLU A 226 -13.17 1.66 3.45
CA GLU A 226 -12.21 2.73 3.76
C GLU A 226 -12.93 3.98 4.26
N ASN A 227 -13.91 4.49 3.50
CA ASN A 227 -14.71 5.64 3.93
C ASN A 227 -15.33 5.43 5.32
N ARG A 228 -15.84 4.23 5.61
CA ARG A 228 -16.38 3.92 6.94
C ARG A 228 -15.31 3.95 8.04
N TYR A 229 -14.11 3.47 7.75
CA TYR A 229 -13.02 3.52 8.71
C TYR A 229 -12.55 4.96 8.93
N ASP A 230 -12.41 5.74 7.87
CA ASP A 230 -11.92 7.13 7.92
C ASP A 230 -12.92 8.05 8.63
N GLU A 231 -14.23 7.90 8.36
CA GLU A 231 -15.29 8.58 9.13
C GLU A 231 -15.17 8.30 10.64
N ALA A 232 -14.96 7.03 11.00
CA ALA A 232 -14.85 6.62 12.40
C ALA A 232 -13.53 7.05 13.05
N LYS A 233 -12.44 7.08 12.28
CA LYS A 233 -11.13 7.60 12.68
C LYS A 233 -11.26 9.09 12.98
N ALA A 234 -11.81 9.88 12.06
CA ALA A 234 -12.03 11.31 12.24
C ALA A 234 -12.92 11.62 13.46
N GLU A 235 -14.02 10.87 13.64
CA GLU A 235 -14.87 11.03 14.83
C GLU A 235 -14.11 10.72 16.13
N THR A 236 -13.26 9.69 16.12
CA THR A 236 -12.46 9.29 17.28
C THR A 236 -11.36 10.30 17.59
N GLU A 237 -10.66 10.80 16.58
CA GLU A 237 -9.62 11.82 16.72
C GLU A 237 -10.20 13.13 17.26
N ARG A 238 -11.39 13.52 16.79
CA ARG A 238 -12.13 14.64 17.35
C ARG A 238 -12.50 14.43 18.82
N LYS A 239 -12.96 13.23 19.20
CA LYS A 239 -13.21 12.89 20.62
C LYS A 239 -11.93 12.98 21.44
N ILE A 240 -10.79 12.52 20.90
CA ILE A 240 -9.49 12.64 21.55
C ILE A 240 -9.12 14.11 21.72
N ALA A 241 -9.26 14.94 20.68
CA ALA A 241 -9.01 16.38 20.77
C ALA A 241 -9.86 17.06 21.85
N ALA A 242 -11.12 16.66 21.99
CA ALA A 242 -12.00 17.14 23.06
C ALA A 242 -11.46 16.80 24.47
N VAL A 243 -10.76 15.67 24.63
CA VAL A 243 -10.13 15.29 25.90
C VAL A 243 -8.96 16.22 26.26
N TYR A 244 -8.25 16.76 25.26
CA TYR A 244 -7.17 17.75 25.47
C TYR A 244 -7.73 19.13 25.88
N GLY A 245 -8.98 19.42 25.57
CA GLY A 245 -9.71 20.61 26.05
C GLY A 245 -10.30 21.45 24.91
N GLU A 246 -11.15 22.41 25.27
CA GLU A 246 -11.91 23.22 24.29
C GLU A 246 -11.02 24.05 23.36
N GLU A 247 -9.91 24.57 23.87
CA GLU A 247 -8.96 25.38 23.07
C GLU A 247 -8.24 24.52 22.02
N TYR A 248 -7.72 23.36 22.43
CA TYR A 248 -7.11 22.40 21.51
C TYR A 248 -8.11 21.85 20.50
N LEU A 249 -9.31 21.48 20.94
CA LEU A 249 -10.37 21.02 20.04
C LEU A 249 -10.73 22.08 18.99
N ALA A 250 -10.81 23.36 19.36
CA ALA A 250 -11.10 24.42 18.41
C ALA A 250 -9.96 24.64 17.41
N ALA A 251 -8.69 24.49 17.83
CA ALA A 251 -7.55 24.54 16.92
C ALA A 251 -7.54 23.32 15.98
N TRP A 252 -7.78 22.13 16.52
CA TRP A 252 -7.88 20.88 15.77
C TRP A 252 -9.02 20.90 14.75
N ASP A 253 -10.22 21.37 15.12
CA ASP A 253 -11.38 21.48 14.22
C ASP A 253 -11.06 22.43 13.04
N LYS A 254 -10.29 23.50 13.26
CA LYS A 254 -9.85 24.42 12.19
C LYS A 254 -8.78 23.80 11.29
N TYR A 255 -7.77 23.18 11.89
CA TYR A 255 -6.70 22.50 11.17
C TYR A 255 -7.28 21.42 10.25
N THR A 256 -8.12 20.54 10.80
CA THR A 256 -8.74 19.43 10.05
C THR A 256 -9.61 19.95 8.91
N ALA A 257 -10.35 21.05 9.13
CA ALA A 257 -11.14 21.66 8.05
C ALA A 257 -10.26 22.19 6.91
N LEU A 258 -9.12 22.82 7.25
CA LEU A 258 -8.15 23.32 6.28
C LEU A 258 -7.50 22.17 5.52
N GLU A 259 -7.06 21.13 6.21
CA GLU A 259 -6.48 19.91 5.65
C GLU A 259 -7.46 19.24 4.67
N THR A 260 -8.72 19.01 5.06
CA THR A 260 -9.74 18.47 4.14
C THR A 260 -9.97 19.35 2.92
N ALA A 261 -9.92 20.68 3.07
CA ALA A 261 -10.05 21.58 1.91
C ALA A 261 -8.81 21.54 1.00
N PHE A 262 -7.65 21.23 1.57
CA PHE A 262 -6.39 21.07 0.83
C PHE A 262 -6.32 19.72 0.12
N GLU A 263 -6.75 18.61 0.73
CA GLU A 263 -6.84 17.29 0.07
C GLU A 263 -7.72 17.35 -1.18
N LEU A 264 -8.89 17.99 -1.09
CA LEU A 264 -9.76 18.20 -2.26
C LEU A 264 -9.11 19.05 -3.36
N LEU A 265 -8.10 19.84 -3.02
CA LEU A 265 -7.35 20.68 -3.93
C LEU A 265 -6.14 19.94 -4.51
N GLU A 266 -5.47 19.10 -3.74
CA GLU A 266 -4.43 18.14 -4.16
C GLU A 266 -5.04 17.20 -5.21
N ASP A 267 -6.17 16.53 -4.89
CA ASP A 267 -6.93 15.70 -5.85
C ASP A 267 -7.22 16.45 -7.17
N LYS A 268 -7.59 17.74 -7.06
CA LYS A 268 -7.89 18.56 -8.22
C LYS A 268 -6.63 18.93 -9.02
N ALA A 269 -5.51 19.13 -8.36
CA ALA A 269 -4.22 19.46 -8.96
C ALA A 269 -3.63 18.24 -9.68
N GLU A 270 -3.66 17.06 -9.05
CA GLU A 270 -3.27 15.78 -9.66
C GLU A 270 -4.10 15.49 -10.92
N ASN A 271 -5.41 15.73 -10.84
CA ASN A 271 -6.35 15.44 -11.93
C ASN A 271 -6.51 16.60 -12.94
N VAL A 272 -5.53 17.50 -13.04
CA VAL A 272 -5.63 18.62 -13.98
C VAL A 272 -5.57 18.12 -15.42
N SER A 273 -6.47 18.63 -16.27
CA SER A 273 -6.49 18.24 -17.68
C SER A 273 -5.35 18.92 -18.44
N LEU A 274 -4.65 18.15 -19.27
CA LEU A 274 -3.65 18.67 -20.20
C LEU A 274 -4.29 19.64 -21.20
N SER A 275 -3.49 20.59 -21.67
CA SER A 275 -3.89 21.52 -22.72
C SER A 275 -4.02 20.81 -24.07
N ASP A 276 -4.94 21.28 -24.93
CA ASP A 276 -5.12 20.75 -26.30
C ASP A 276 -3.81 20.76 -27.12
N GLU A 277 -2.89 21.69 -26.82
CA GLU A 277 -1.58 21.80 -27.47
C GLU A 277 -0.63 20.70 -27.01
N ASP A 278 -0.55 20.45 -25.70
CA ASP A 278 0.28 19.40 -25.12
C ASP A 278 -0.25 18.01 -25.45
N ILE A 279 -1.58 17.80 -25.42
CA ILE A 279 -2.22 16.56 -25.87
C ILE A 279 -1.80 16.26 -27.32
N GLN A 280 -1.87 17.26 -28.22
CA GLN A 280 -1.46 17.07 -29.61
C GLN A 280 0.03 16.77 -29.76
N ALA A 281 0.89 17.38 -28.93
CA ALA A 281 2.32 17.10 -28.92
C ALA A 281 2.61 15.66 -28.50
N ILE A 282 1.97 15.18 -27.43
CA ILE A 282 2.09 13.80 -26.93
C ILE A 282 1.56 12.81 -27.96
N LEU A 283 0.37 13.03 -28.52
CA LEU A 283 -0.18 12.17 -29.58
C LEU A 283 0.75 12.08 -30.80
N ALA A 284 1.44 13.17 -31.15
CA ALA A 284 2.39 13.19 -32.25
C ALA A 284 3.68 12.39 -31.93
N LEU A 285 4.17 12.46 -30.68
CA LEU A 285 5.31 11.66 -30.21
C LEU A 285 4.98 10.16 -30.20
N LEU A 286 3.77 9.82 -29.75
CA LEU A 286 3.27 8.45 -29.68
C LEU A 286 2.82 7.88 -31.03
N GLY A 287 2.49 8.74 -31.99
CA GLY A 287 2.00 8.33 -33.31
C GLY A 287 0.59 7.73 -33.30
N ILE A 288 -0.25 8.17 -32.36
CA ILE A 288 -1.60 7.61 -32.12
C ILE A 288 -2.72 8.64 -32.33
N GLU A 289 -3.97 8.17 -32.40
CA GLU A 289 -5.15 9.03 -32.57
C GLU A 289 -5.77 9.44 -31.22
N ASP A 290 -6.44 10.59 -31.20
CA ASP A 290 -7.01 11.38 -30.09
C ASP A 290 -7.88 10.65 -29.04
N LYS A 291 -8.22 9.38 -29.26
CA LYS A 291 -9.12 8.61 -28.37
C LYS A 291 -8.40 7.62 -27.46
N ALA A 292 -7.08 7.47 -27.61
CA ALA A 292 -6.31 6.46 -26.90
C ALA A 292 -5.87 6.88 -25.48
N LEU A 293 -5.80 8.19 -25.21
CA LEU A 293 -5.30 8.77 -23.95
C LEU A 293 -6.43 9.25 -23.01
N ILE A 294 -7.69 8.94 -23.30
CA ILE A 294 -8.83 9.46 -22.54
C ILE A 294 -9.05 8.60 -21.29
N SER A 295 -8.99 9.21 -20.10
CA SER A 295 -9.33 8.56 -18.83
C SER A 295 -10.84 8.31 -18.70
N GLU A 296 -11.28 7.54 -17.70
CA GLU A 296 -12.70 7.21 -17.50
C GLU A 296 -13.61 8.45 -17.34
N ASN A 297 -13.06 9.58 -16.88
CA ASN A 297 -13.79 10.84 -16.70
C ASN A 297 -13.90 11.70 -17.97
N GLY A 298 -13.26 11.27 -19.07
CA GLY A 298 -13.32 11.94 -20.38
C GLY A 298 -12.28 13.04 -20.60
N ALA A 299 -11.39 13.28 -19.64
CA ALA A 299 -10.24 14.17 -19.77
C ALA A 299 -8.94 13.39 -20.07
N VAL A 300 -7.90 14.12 -20.50
CA VAL A 300 -6.52 13.60 -20.59
C VAL A 300 -5.74 14.27 -19.47
N THR A 301 -5.26 13.48 -18.51
CA THR A 301 -4.46 13.88 -17.33
C THR A 301 -3.05 13.31 -17.43
N PRO A 302 -2.06 13.77 -16.63
CA PRO A 302 -0.74 13.17 -16.58
C PRO A 302 -0.81 11.65 -16.37
N ASP A 303 -1.55 11.20 -15.34
CA ASP A 303 -1.74 9.78 -15.03
C ASP A 303 -2.30 8.98 -16.21
N SER A 304 -3.25 9.54 -16.97
CA SER A 304 -3.83 8.84 -18.13
C SER A 304 -2.84 8.66 -19.28
N VAL A 305 -1.81 9.50 -19.34
CA VAL A 305 -0.70 9.38 -20.29
C VAL A 305 0.30 8.35 -19.77
N ASP A 306 0.63 8.37 -18.48
CA ASP A 306 1.52 7.38 -17.85
C ASP A 306 0.95 5.96 -17.92
N ASP A 307 -0.33 5.78 -17.59
CA ASP A 307 -1.06 4.52 -17.76
C ASP A 307 -0.97 3.99 -19.20
N TYR A 308 -1.02 4.89 -20.18
CA TYR A 308 -0.89 4.53 -21.58
C TYR A 308 0.54 4.11 -21.92
N LEU A 309 1.54 4.83 -21.40
CA LEU A 309 2.96 4.49 -21.58
C LEU A 309 3.25 3.11 -20.97
N ASP A 310 2.92 2.88 -19.71
CA ASP A 310 3.14 1.61 -19.00
C ASP A 310 2.53 0.41 -19.74
N LYS A 311 1.35 0.60 -20.33
CA LYS A 311 0.65 -0.47 -21.04
C LYS A 311 1.21 -0.78 -22.42
N HIS A 312 1.87 0.19 -23.06
CA HIS A 312 2.23 0.12 -24.48
C HIS A 312 3.74 0.18 -24.75
N PHE A 313 4.54 0.58 -23.77
CA PHE A 313 5.99 0.76 -23.84
C PHE A 313 6.66 -0.11 -22.76
N ASP A 314 6.82 -1.40 -23.08
CA ASP A 314 7.31 -2.44 -22.15
C ASP A 314 8.69 -3.02 -22.61
N ASP A 315 9.40 -2.32 -23.52
CA ASP A 315 10.66 -2.77 -24.12
C ASP A 315 11.71 -1.64 -24.10
N ASP A 316 12.86 -1.88 -23.45
CA ASP A 316 14.05 -1.02 -23.25
C ASP A 316 14.75 -0.66 -24.58
N SER A 317 14.01 -0.19 -25.59
CA SER A 317 14.57 0.26 -26.85
C SER A 317 14.94 1.74 -26.76
N ASP A 318 16.14 2.10 -27.23
CA ASP A 318 16.64 3.48 -27.27
C ASP A 318 15.63 4.48 -27.92
N GLU A 319 14.72 4.01 -28.79
CA GLU A 319 13.70 4.84 -29.46
C GLU A 319 12.45 5.11 -28.61
N ASN A 320 12.18 4.27 -27.61
CA ASN A 320 11.10 4.45 -26.64
C ASN A 320 11.56 5.38 -25.52
N GLU A 321 12.79 5.21 -25.04
CA GLU A 321 13.41 6.07 -24.00
C GLU A 321 13.43 7.55 -24.43
N GLU A 322 13.79 7.86 -25.69
CA GLU A 322 13.76 9.23 -26.22
C GLU A 322 12.34 9.83 -26.32
N LYS A 323 11.30 8.98 -26.45
CA LYS A 323 9.90 9.44 -26.53
C LYS A 323 9.32 9.64 -25.15
N GLU A 324 9.62 8.74 -24.21
CA GLU A 324 9.26 8.85 -22.79
C GLU A 324 9.86 10.13 -22.21
N GLU A 325 11.16 10.37 -22.37
CA GLU A 325 11.82 11.61 -21.89
C GLU A 325 11.15 12.87 -22.46
N ALA A 326 10.78 12.86 -23.75
CA ALA A 326 10.10 13.99 -24.39
C ALA A 326 8.64 14.18 -23.95
N ILE A 327 7.98 13.12 -23.47
CA ILE A 327 6.63 13.18 -22.91
C ILE A 327 6.70 13.63 -21.45
N GLU A 328 7.63 13.10 -20.66
CA GLU A 328 7.93 13.56 -19.29
C GLU A 328 8.21 15.07 -19.26
N ASP A 329 9.04 15.60 -20.16
CA ASP A 329 9.28 17.04 -20.34
C ASP A 329 7.98 17.88 -20.54
N ILE A 330 6.94 17.26 -21.10
CA ILE A 330 5.62 17.89 -21.27
C ILE A 330 4.79 17.77 -20.00
N LEU A 331 4.80 16.59 -19.35
CA LEU A 331 4.07 16.32 -18.12
C LEU A 331 4.61 17.13 -16.93
N ASP A 332 5.91 17.41 -16.89
CA ASP A 332 6.56 18.28 -15.89
C ASP A 332 5.93 19.68 -15.78
N LYS A 333 5.24 20.15 -16.83
CA LYS A 333 4.51 21.44 -16.78
C LYS A 333 3.26 21.39 -15.89
N TYR A 334 2.81 20.19 -15.58
CA TYR A 334 1.61 19.87 -14.81
C TYR A 334 1.97 19.30 -13.44
N ASP A 335 3.22 19.46 -13.01
CA ASP A 335 3.67 19.17 -11.65
C ASP A 335 2.73 19.85 -10.65
N GLU A 336 2.18 19.04 -9.74
CA GLU A 336 1.25 19.46 -8.71
C GLU A 336 1.85 20.52 -7.78
N ASP A 337 3.16 20.45 -7.52
CA ASP A 337 3.88 21.40 -6.66
C ASP A 337 3.87 22.81 -7.28
N GLU A 338 3.90 22.88 -8.63
CA GLU A 338 3.84 24.13 -9.39
C GLU A 338 2.40 24.59 -9.69
N TYR A 339 1.38 23.85 -9.24
CA TYR A 339 -0.03 24.17 -9.49
C TYR A 339 -0.38 25.55 -8.93
N VAL A 340 -0.76 26.47 -9.82
CA VAL A 340 -1.10 27.86 -9.48
C VAL A 340 -2.54 27.92 -8.95
N LEU A 341 -2.69 28.36 -7.70
CA LEU A 341 -4.00 28.41 -7.05
C LEU A 341 -4.92 29.45 -7.69
N THR A 342 -6.14 29.03 -8.02
CA THR A 342 -7.16 29.93 -8.52
C THR A 342 -7.80 30.75 -7.38
N GLU A 343 -8.53 31.82 -7.74
CA GLU A 343 -9.32 32.58 -6.75
C GLU A 343 -10.35 31.70 -6.02
N ALA A 344 -10.86 30.65 -6.67
CA ALA A 344 -11.80 29.72 -6.06
C ALA A 344 -11.10 28.79 -5.05
N ASP A 345 -9.89 28.32 -5.38
CA ASP A 345 -9.09 27.46 -4.51
C ASP A 345 -8.71 28.21 -3.23
N LEU A 346 -8.22 29.45 -3.37
CA LEU A 346 -7.91 30.32 -2.23
C LEU A 346 -9.14 30.64 -1.38
N ALA A 347 -10.32 30.78 -2.00
CA ALA A 347 -11.55 31.03 -1.27
C ALA A 347 -11.96 29.80 -0.44
N ALA A 348 -11.82 28.59 -0.97
CA ALA A 348 -12.09 27.35 -0.24
C ALA A 348 -11.17 27.19 0.98
N LEU A 349 -9.86 27.35 0.79
CA LEU A 349 -8.88 27.30 1.89
C LEU A 349 -9.15 28.39 2.94
N SER A 350 -9.46 29.61 2.50
CA SER A 350 -9.77 30.72 3.40
C SER A 350 -11.06 30.49 4.21
N GLU A 351 -12.08 29.89 3.60
CA GLU A 351 -13.33 29.54 4.29
C GLU A 351 -13.09 28.47 5.34
N ALA A 352 -12.33 27.44 5.00
CA ALA A 352 -11.98 26.34 5.91
C ALA A 352 -11.17 26.82 7.13
N TRP A 353 -10.16 27.66 6.90
CA TRP A 353 -9.33 28.21 7.97
C TRP A 353 -10.05 29.30 8.80
N GLY A 354 -10.97 30.02 8.17
CA GLY A 354 -11.71 31.13 8.76
C GLY A 354 -10.97 32.48 8.72
N GLU A 355 -9.84 32.56 8.02
CA GLU A 355 -9.08 33.78 7.75
C GLU A 355 -8.72 33.86 6.27
N THR A 356 -8.46 35.07 5.76
CA THR A 356 -8.05 35.24 4.37
C THR A 356 -6.63 34.71 4.18
N LEU A 357 -6.50 33.67 3.38
CA LEU A 357 -5.23 33.09 2.94
C LEU A 357 -4.86 33.64 1.56
N SER A 358 -3.57 33.68 1.27
CA SER A 358 -3.05 34.12 -0.02
C SER A 358 -1.76 33.39 -0.35
N PHE A 359 -1.89 32.32 -1.13
CA PHE A 359 -0.79 31.54 -1.65
C PHE A 359 -0.78 31.65 -3.18
N ALA A 360 0.40 31.57 -3.78
CA ALA A 360 0.55 31.54 -5.22
C ALA A 360 0.40 30.11 -5.77
N THR A 361 0.95 29.13 -5.07
CA THR A 361 1.02 27.73 -5.51
C THR A 361 0.50 26.76 -4.46
N LEU A 362 0.32 25.49 -4.86
CA LEU A 362 -0.01 24.40 -3.97
C LEU A 362 1.09 24.16 -2.93
N GLU A 363 2.38 24.16 -3.31
CA GLU A 363 3.52 24.00 -2.37
C GLU A 363 3.50 25.07 -1.26
N GLU A 364 3.18 26.33 -1.58
CA GLU A 364 3.07 27.39 -0.57
C GLU A 364 1.91 27.16 0.42
N ALA A 365 0.82 26.53 -0.04
CA ALA A 365 -0.30 26.16 0.83
C ALA A 365 0.05 24.94 1.69
N GLU A 366 0.76 23.95 1.14
CA GLU A 366 1.27 22.77 1.88
C GLU A 366 2.21 23.21 3.01
N GLU A 367 3.21 24.07 2.72
CA GLU A 367 4.15 24.58 3.74
C GLU A 367 3.41 25.28 4.89
N PHE A 368 2.34 26.02 4.58
CA PHE A 368 1.51 26.64 5.61
C PHE A 368 0.76 25.61 6.47
N ILE A 369 0.24 24.55 5.86
CA ILE A 369 -0.48 23.49 6.57
C ILE A 369 0.48 22.72 7.48
N ASP A 370 1.66 22.36 6.99
CA ASP A 370 2.74 21.75 7.77
C ASP A 370 3.08 22.62 9.01
N ASP A 371 3.27 23.93 8.82
CA ASP A 371 3.51 24.86 9.92
C ASP A 371 2.35 24.87 10.94
N LYS A 372 1.10 24.66 10.49
CA LYS A 372 -0.08 24.58 11.38
C LYS A 372 -0.23 23.24 12.08
N GLU A 373 0.20 22.15 11.46
CA GLU A 373 0.31 20.85 12.12
C GLU A 373 1.33 20.93 13.26
N ASP A 374 2.51 21.50 13.00
CA ASP A 374 3.57 21.70 13.99
C ASP A 374 3.07 22.56 15.18
N GLU A 375 2.39 23.68 14.92
CA GLU A 375 1.79 24.53 15.96
C GLU A 375 0.75 23.78 16.80
N LEU A 376 -0.06 22.91 16.16
CA LEU A 376 -1.08 22.11 16.82
C LEU A 376 -0.43 21.05 17.73
N ASP A 377 0.61 20.37 17.27
CA ASP A 377 1.33 19.39 18.06
C ASP A 377 2.10 20.02 19.23
N GLU A 378 2.68 21.21 19.05
CA GLU A 378 3.25 21.99 20.17
C GLU A 378 2.19 22.33 21.23
N MET A 379 0.98 22.72 20.81
CA MET A 379 -0.13 22.99 21.71
C MET A 379 -0.54 21.75 22.50
N LYS A 380 -0.65 20.60 21.82
CA LYS A 380 -0.98 19.31 22.41
C LYS A 380 0.05 18.87 23.46
N ASP A 381 1.32 19.04 23.17
CA ASP A 381 2.43 18.67 24.05
C ASP A 381 2.53 19.56 25.29
N ALA A 382 2.09 20.81 25.18
CA ALA A 382 2.00 21.73 26.31
C ALA A 382 0.89 21.36 27.33
N ILE A 383 -0.08 20.50 26.96
CA ILE A 383 -1.23 20.15 27.79
C ILE A 383 -0.90 19.01 28.75
N GLU A 384 -0.93 19.31 30.05
CA GLU A 384 -0.79 18.28 31.09
C GLU A 384 -2.10 17.51 31.30
N LEU A 385 -2.19 16.32 30.72
CA LEU A 385 -3.35 15.43 30.90
C LEU A 385 -3.37 14.75 32.28
N THR A 386 -4.57 14.68 32.87
CA THR A 386 -4.86 13.87 34.06
C THR A 386 -4.75 12.38 33.79
N LYS A 387 -4.76 11.55 34.84
CA LYS A 387 -4.72 10.08 34.69
C LYS A 387 -6.00 9.56 34.02
N GLU A 388 -7.12 10.17 34.35
CA GLU A 388 -8.44 9.86 33.83
C GLU A 388 -8.50 10.16 32.33
N GLN A 389 -8.06 11.35 31.89
CA GLN A 389 -7.98 11.72 30.48
C GLN A 389 -7.05 10.79 29.68
N LYS A 390 -5.87 10.44 30.23
CA LYS A 390 -4.97 9.48 29.59
C LYS A 390 -5.61 8.09 29.43
N ALA A 391 -6.42 7.67 30.40
CA ALA A 391 -7.15 6.41 30.33
C ALA A 391 -8.28 6.46 29.29
N GLU A 392 -8.96 7.61 29.16
CA GLU A 392 -10.00 7.86 28.16
C GLU A 392 -9.44 7.83 26.73
N ILE A 393 -8.35 8.57 26.46
CA ILE A 393 -7.67 8.53 25.15
C ILE A 393 -7.22 7.11 24.80
N LYS A 394 -6.69 6.37 25.78
CA LYS A 394 -6.30 4.98 25.56
C LYS A 394 -7.50 4.09 25.21
N ALA A 395 -8.65 4.30 25.86
CA ALA A 395 -9.87 3.55 25.55
C ALA A 395 -10.36 3.86 24.13
N LEU A 396 -10.40 5.13 23.73
CA LEU A 396 -10.78 5.56 22.38
C LEU A 396 -9.87 4.93 21.30
N LYS A 397 -8.54 4.93 21.51
CA LYS A 397 -7.60 4.29 20.59
C LYS A 397 -7.82 2.77 20.48
N GLU A 398 -8.17 2.11 21.59
CA GLU A 398 -8.48 0.68 21.57
C GLU A 398 -9.83 0.39 20.89
N GLU A 399 -10.82 1.26 21.05
CA GLU A 399 -12.10 1.18 20.33
C GLU A 399 -11.89 1.29 18.82
N LEU A 400 -11.14 2.28 18.35
CA LEU A 400 -10.82 2.44 16.93
C LEU A 400 -10.08 1.23 16.35
N LYS A 401 -9.13 0.68 17.11
CA LYS A 401 -8.41 -0.55 16.74
C LYS A 401 -9.34 -1.76 16.62
N ASN A 402 -10.28 -1.91 17.55
CA ASN A 402 -11.27 -2.99 17.51
C ASN A 402 -12.23 -2.81 16.34
N LEU A 403 -12.64 -1.57 16.04
CA LEU A 403 -13.47 -1.26 14.90
C LEU A 403 -12.76 -1.60 13.58
N LYS A 404 -11.48 -1.22 13.43
CA LYS A 404 -10.67 -1.60 12.26
C LYS A 404 -10.67 -3.11 12.04
N LYS A 405 -10.49 -3.88 13.13
CA LYS A 405 -10.54 -5.34 13.08
C LYS A 405 -11.92 -5.84 12.63
N GLN A 406 -12.98 -5.25 13.14
CA GLN A 406 -14.34 -5.60 12.75
C GLN A 406 -14.61 -5.29 11.28
N ILE A 407 -14.21 -4.11 10.79
CA ILE A 407 -14.34 -3.73 9.38
C ILE A 407 -13.60 -4.73 8.47
N ARG A 408 -12.37 -5.12 8.83
CA ARG A 408 -11.64 -6.18 8.09
C ARG A 408 -12.37 -7.52 8.06
N GLU A 409 -12.96 -7.93 9.18
CA GLU A 409 -13.74 -9.17 9.27
C GLU A 409 -15.00 -9.10 8.40
N GLU A 410 -15.67 -7.95 8.35
CA GLU A 410 -16.85 -7.71 7.53
C GLU A 410 -16.50 -7.69 6.03
N MET A 411 -15.43 -6.98 5.65
CA MET A 411 -14.91 -6.96 4.28
C MET A 411 -14.56 -8.36 3.81
N LYS A 412 -13.81 -9.12 4.62
CA LYS A 412 -13.53 -10.53 4.35
C LYS A 412 -14.80 -11.35 4.14
N SER A 413 -15.81 -11.16 4.99
CA SER A 413 -17.07 -11.90 4.88
C SER A 413 -17.85 -11.56 3.60
N GLU A 414 -17.82 -10.31 3.13
CA GLU A 414 -18.47 -9.92 1.87
C GLU A 414 -17.74 -10.53 0.67
N ILE A 415 -16.40 -10.56 0.71
CA ILE A 415 -15.59 -11.16 -0.35
C ILE A 415 -15.76 -12.68 -0.37
N ASP A 416 -15.78 -13.34 0.79
CA ASP A 416 -16.05 -14.78 0.88
C ASP A 416 -17.43 -15.13 0.30
N ALA A 417 -18.43 -14.27 0.51
CA ALA A 417 -19.76 -14.44 -0.09
C ALA A 417 -19.74 -14.25 -1.62
N ALA A 418 -18.97 -13.28 -2.12
CA ALA A 418 -18.76 -13.08 -3.55
C ALA A 418 -18.04 -14.28 -4.20
N LYS A 419 -17.03 -14.84 -3.54
CA LYS A 419 -16.33 -16.08 -3.95
C LYS A 419 -17.30 -17.25 -4.08
N GLU A 420 -18.16 -17.46 -3.08
CA GLU A 420 -19.11 -18.56 -3.09
C GLU A 420 -20.13 -18.42 -4.23
N GLU A 421 -20.63 -17.21 -4.47
CA GLU A 421 -21.56 -16.94 -5.57
C GLU A 421 -20.89 -17.13 -6.94
N LEU A 422 -19.66 -16.64 -7.13
CA LEU A 422 -18.89 -16.84 -8.36
C LEU A 422 -18.68 -18.34 -8.63
N ARG A 423 -18.35 -19.11 -7.59
CA ARG A 423 -18.21 -20.56 -7.69
C ARG A 423 -19.53 -21.22 -8.09
N ARG A 424 -20.66 -20.85 -7.49
CA ARG A 424 -21.98 -21.38 -7.83
C ARG A 424 -22.33 -21.11 -9.29
N GLN A 425 -22.05 -19.91 -9.78
CA GLN A 425 -22.28 -19.53 -11.19
C GLN A 425 -21.40 -20.34 -12.16
N LYS A 426 -20.13 -20.60 -11.80
CA LYS A 426 -19.23 -21.47 -12.59
C LYS A 426 -19.77 -22.92 -12.64
N GLU A 427 -20.25 -23.45 -11.52
CA GLU A 427 -20.85 -24.79 -11.45
C GLU A 427 -22.15 -24.88 -12.28
N GLU A 428 -23.00 -23.85 -12.26
CA GLU A 428 -24.25 -23.79 -13.05
C GLU A 428 -24.01 -23.65 -14.56
N ARG A 429 -22.93 -22.98 -14.99
CA ARG A 429 -22.57 -22.89 -16.42
C ARG A 429 -22.00 -24.17 -17.01
N LEU A 430 -21.48 -25.06 -16.16
CA LEU A 430 -20.90 -26.35 -16.55
C LEU A 430 -21.91 -27.51 -16.53
N ALA A 431 -23.10 -27.28 -15.97
CA ALA A 431 -24.23 -28.21 -15.92
C ALA A 431 -25.18 -28.02 -17.11
#